data_AF-A0A3M1K693-F1
#
_entry.id   AF-A0A3M1K693-F1
#
_cell.length_a   1.000
_cell.length_b   1.000
_cell.length_c   1.000
_cell.angle_alpha   90.00
_cell.angle_beta   90.00
_cell.angle_gamma   90.00
#
_symmetry.space_group_name_H-M   'P 1'
#
loop_
_entity.id
_entity.type
_entity.pdbx_description
1 polymer ?
#
loop_
_entity_poly.entity_id
_entity_poly.type
_entity_poly.pdbx_seq_one_letter_code
_entity_poly.pdbx_strand_id
1 'polypeptide(L)'
;MKKEIVAGTLCLFTLWLSGCGSTPPKPATEARAADATQLSPAQLLQQAMAAPSPMRERMMLDAAERYAETGETEQARFVIQQLTPMLSFMTTAEQSRLAQLGLQIELQRGQPEDALFWADHLSQLPLNQGSLGEQSALLRKLAEVYTLTDQHLAAARILSRLAGLEDLDSLAPLAQRIWQQLNAVPAASLEQALAEEADTTSEWYGWLELAMGQKQA
;
A
#
# COMPACT_ATOMS: atom_id res chain seq x y z
N MET A 1 31.52 25.01 -40.80
CA MET A 1 30.70 24.85 -42.01
C MET A 1 30.98 23.49 -42.62
N LYS A 2 29.98 22.60 -42.64
CA LYS A 2 29.68 21.60 -43.69
C LYS A 2 28.58 20.68 -43.13
N LYS A 3 27.36 20.96 -43.58
CA LYS A 3 26.20 20.04 -43.52
C LYS A 3 26.50 18.89 -44.46
N GLU A 4 26.11 17.67 -44.12
CA GLU A 4 25.50 16.77 -45.11
C GLU A 4 24.34 16.00 -44.48
N ILE A 5 23.23 16.08 -45.19
CA ILE A 5 21.93 15.44 -45.00
C ILE A 5 21.97 14.23 -45.93
N VAL A 6 21.72 13.02 -45.42
CA VAL A 6 21.40 11.88 -46.30
C VAL A 6 20.03 11.36 -45.90
N ALA A 7 19.09 11.68 -46.78
CA ALA A 7 17.72 11.25 -46.76
C ALA A 7 17.57 9.92 -47.50
N GLY A 8 16.63 9.11 -47.02
CA GLY A 8 15.85 8.20 -47.84
C GLY A 8 16.47 6.82 -48.07
N THR A 9 15.71 5.78 -47.75
CA THR A 9 15.22 4.83 -48.76
C THR A 9 14.03 4.09 -48.18
N LEU A 10 12.85 4.46 -48.69
CA LEU A 10 11.58 3.78 -48.54
C LEU A 10 11.61 2.54 -49.45
N CYS A 11 11.66 1.33 -48.89
CA CYS A 11 11.46 0.10 -49.65
C CYS A 11 10.11 -0.53 -49.27
N LEU A 12 9.11 -0.18 -50.08
CA LEU A 12 7.91 -0.99 -50.31
C LEU A 12 8.34 -2.37 -50.84
N PHE A 13 8.01 -3.44 -50.12
CA PHE A 13 7.92 -4.77 -50.71
C PHE A 13 6.54 -5.35 -50.40
N THR A 14 5.65 -5.12 -51.35
CA THR A 14 4.36 -5.75 -51.45
C THR A 14 4.49 -7.16 -52.04
N LEU A 15 3.77 -8.08 -51.39
CA LEU A 15 2.82 -9.04 -52.00
C LEU A 15 3.31 -10.44 -52.44
N TRP A 16 2.56 -11.41 -51.88
CA TRP A 16 2.21 -12.77 -52.32
C TRP A 16 3.22 -13.86 -51.90
N LEU A 17 2.83 -15.03 -51.37
CA LEU A 17 1.70 -15.89 -51.73
C LEU A 17 1.09 -16.64 -50.52
N SER A 18 -0.24 -16.79 -50.61
CA SER A 18 -1.10 -17.93 -50.25
C SER A 18 -0.46 -19.23 -49.73
N GLY A 19 -0.90 -19.64 -48.53
CA GLY A 19 -0.82 -21.01 -48.02
C GLY A 19 -2.19 -21.49 -47.53
N CYS A 20 -2.68 -22.58 -48.13
CA CYS A 20 -3.79 -23.41 -47.67
C CYS A 20 -3.70 -23.69 -46.16
N GLY A 21 -4.77 -23.61 -45.37
CA GLY A 21 -5.92 -24.49 -45.53
C GLY A 21 -5.72 -25.78 -44.71
N SER A 22 -5.61 -25.65 -43.39
CA SER A 22 -5.91 -26.73 -42.44
C SER A 22 -6.67 -26.13 -41.27
N THR A 23 -8.00 -26.26 -41.31
CA THR A 23 -8.86 -25.88 -40.19
C THR A 23 -8.59 -26.86 -39.06
N PRO A 24 -8.02 -26.42 -37.92
CA PRO A 24 -7.95 -27.28 -36.75
C PRO A 24 -9.39 -27.58 -36.31
N PRO A 25 -9.71 -28.80 -35.87
CA PRO A 25 -11.01 -29.06 -35.26
C PRO A 25 -11.18 -28.04 -34.15
N LYS A 26 -12.24 -27.22 -34.26
CA LYS A 26 -12.68 -26.29 -33.24
C LYS A 26 -12.63 -27.07 -31.92
N PRO A 27 -11.74 -26.73 -30.96
CA PRO A 27 -11.84 -27.35 -29.66
C PRO A 27 -13.30 -27.12 -29.27
N ALA A 28 -13.98 -28.22 -28.94
CA ALA A 28 -15.26 -28.14 -28.28
C ALA A 28 -15.10 -27.03 -27.27
N THR A 29 -16.01 -26.06 -27.30
CA THR A 29 -16.22 -25.18 -26.18
C THR A 29 -16.53 -26.13 -25.03
N GLU A 30 -15.48 -26.62 -24.36
CA GLU A 30 -15.47 -26.88 -22.96
C GLU A 30 -16.11 -25.61 -22.43
N ALA A 31 -17.39 -25.75 -22.09
CA ALA A 31 -18.08 -24.81 -21.26
C ALA A 31 -17.08 -24.51 -20.17
N ARG A 32 -16.49 -23.31 -20.24
CA ARG A 32 -15.63 -22.74 -19.21
C ARG A 32 -16.34 -23.11 -17.93
N ALA A 33 -15.76 -24.05 -17.19
CA ALA A 33 -16.36 -24.57 -15.98
C ALA A 33 -16.80 -23.32 -15.24
N ALA A 34 -18.12 -23.19 -15.07
CA ALA A 34 -18.73 -21.94 -14.62
C ALA A 34 -17.93 -21.48 -13.41
N ASP A 35 -17.19 -20.39 -13.57
CA ASP A 35 -16.47 -19.74 -12.49
C ASP A 35 -17.51 -19.64 -11.38
N ALA A 36 -17.26 -20.32 -10.26
CA ALA A 36 -18.17 -20.35 -9.12
C ALA A 36 -18.61 -18.91 -8.87
N THR A 37 -19.88 -18.61 -9.14
CA THR A 37 -20.39 -17.25 -9.38
C THR A 37 -19.91 -16.32 -8.26
N GLN A 38 -18.84 -15.57 -8.51
CA GLN A 38 -18.32 -14.65 -7.52
C GLN A 38 -19.38 -13.57 -7.35
N LEU A 39 -19.98 -13.51 -6.15
CA LEU A 39 -21.02 -12.55 -5.83
C LEU A 39 -20.51 -11.13 -6.10
N SER A 40 -21.32 -10.30 -6.74
CA SER A 40 -21.00 -8.87 -6.84
C SER A 40 -20.89 -8.24 -5.44
N PRO A 41 -20.15 -7.13 -5.28
CA PRO A 41 -20.05 -6.41 -4.00
C PRO A 41 -21.44 -6.08 -3.40
N ALA A 42 -22.39 -5.65 -4.25
CA ALA A 42 -23.76 -5.37 -3.84
C ALA A 42 -24.51 -6.61 -3.34
N GLN A 43 -24.32 -7.77 -3.99
CA GLN A 43 -24.89 -9.04 -3.52
C GLN A 43 -24.30 -9.49 -2.18
N LEU A 44 -23.00 -9.26 -1.95
CA LEU A 44 -22.37 -9.53 -0.64
C LEU A 44 -22.98 -8.66 0.45
N LEU A 45 -23.16 -7.36 0.21
CA LEU A 45 -23.83 -6.48 1.16
C LEU A 45 -25.27 -6.92 1.46
N GLN A 46 -26.02 -7.32 0.42
CA GLN A 46 -27.39 -7.82 0.60
C GLN A 46 -27.42 -9.07 1.48
N GLN A 47 -26.48 -10.00 1.29
CA GLN A 47 -26.37 -11.19 2.13
C GLN A 47 -25.91 -10.85 3.56
N ALA A 48 -25.00 -9.89 3.71
CA ALA A 48 -24.51 -9.43 5.01
C ALA A 48 -25.65 -8.91 5.90
N MET A 49 -26.64 -8.22 5.33
CA MET A 49 -27.80 -7.72 6.09
C MET A 49 -28.61 -8.82 6.78
N ALA A 50 -28.64 -10.03 6.20
CA ALA A 50 -29.32 -11.18 6.78
C ALA A 50 -28.40 -12.03 7.68
N ALA A 51 -27.09 -11.78 7.66
CA ALA A 51 -26.13 -12.56 8.42
C ALA A 51 -26.05 -12.10 9.90
N PRO A 52 -25.76 -13.03 10.84
CA PRO A 52 -25.41 -12.67 12.21
C PRO A 52 -23.98 -12.13 12.29
N SER A 53 -23.68 -11.35 13.33
CA SER A 53 -22.29 -10.99 13.64
C SER A 53 -21.52 -12.23 14.17
N PRO A 54 -20.23 -12.44 13.82
CA PRO A 54 -19.33 -11.57 13.05
C PRO A 54 -19.37 -11.77 11.52
N MET A 55 -20.23 -12.67 11.02
CA MET A 55 -20.27 -13.01 9.60
C MET A 55 -20.69 -11.82 8.73
N ARG A 56 -21.63 -11.00 9.24
CA ARG A 56 -22.04 -9.75 8.60
C ARG A 56 -20.84 -8.85 8.32
N GLU A 57 -20.03 -8.57 9.34
CA GLU A 57 -18.90 -7.64 9.24
C GLU A 57 -17.84 -8.18 8.27
N ARG A 58 -17.61 -9.50 8.25
CA ARG A 58 -16.72 -10.16 7.28
C ARG A 58 -17.22 -9.99 5.85
N MET A 59 -18.50 -10.26 5.60
CA MET A 59 -19.11 -10.10 4.27
C MET A 59 -19.08 -8.63 3.81
N MET A 60 -19.27 -7.69 4.73
CA MET A 60 -19.13 -6.27 4.44
C MET A 60 -17.69 -5.89 4.09
N LEU A 61 -16.70 -6.41 4.83
CA LEU A 61 -15.28 -6.17 4.51
C LEU A 61 -14.92 -6.75 3.14
N ASP A 62 -15.38 -7.97 2.82
CA ASP A 62 -15.20 -8.58 1.50
C ASP A 62 -15.85 -7.74 0.38
N ALA A 63 -17.03 -7.15 0.65
CA ALA A 63 -17.67 -6.26 -0.31
C ALA A 63 -16.88 -4.97 -0.52
N ALA A 64 -16.38 -4.36 0.57
CA ALA A 64 -15.58 -3.14 0.52
C ALA A 64 -14.30 -3.32 -0.30
N GLU A 65 -13.61 -4.45 -0.14
CA GLU A 65 -12.42 -4.77 -0.92
C GLU A 65 -12.75 -4.89 -2.41
N ARG A 66 -13.81 -5.61 -2.76
CA ARG A 66 -14.20 -5.74 -4.18
C ARG A 66 -14.62 -4.41 -4.80
N TYR A 67 -15.26 -3.52 -4.05
CA TYR A 67 -15.49 -2.16 -4.50
C TYR A 67 -14.16 -1.42 -4.75
N ALA A 68 -13.19 -1.53 -3.86
CA ALA A 68 -11.88 -0.89 -4.03
C ALA A 68 -11.09 -1.47 -5.22
N GLU A 69 -11.12 -2.80 -5.42
CA GLU A 69 -10.48 -3.49 -6.56
C GLU A 69 -11.06 -3.07 -7.91
N THR A 70 -12.36 -2.74 -7.95
CA THR A 70 -13.06 -2.29 -9.16
C THR A 70 -13.01 -0.78 -9.37
N GLY A 71 -12.31 -0.05 -8.50
CA GLY A 71 -12.19 1.42 -8.57
C GLY A 71 -13.43 2.17 -8.08
N GLU A 72 -14.39 1.49 -7.48
CA GLU A 72 -15.57 2.09 -6.83
C GLU A 72 -15.21 2.60 -5.42
N THR A 73 -14.25 3.53 -5.36
CA THR A 73 -13.63 4.01 -4.12
C THR A 73 -14.63 4.64 -3.15
N GLU A 74 -15.66 5.34 -3.64
CA GLU A 74 -16.71 5.93 -2.78
C GLU A 74 -17.57 4.86 -2.10
N GLN A 75 -17.95 3.82 -2.84
CA GLN A 75 -18.72 2.70 -2.33
C GLN A 75 -17.90 1.90 -1.31
N ALA A 76 -16.64 1.63 -1.61
CA ALA A 76 -15.72 1.01 -0.67
C ALA A 76 -15.61 1.83 0.62
N ARG A 77 -15.44 3.16 0.49
CA ARG A 77 -15.37 4.08 1.63
C ARG A 77 -16.64 4.04 2.49
N PHE A 78 -17.79 4.07 1.85
CA PHE A 78 -19.07 4.02 2.55
C PHE A 78 -19.20 2.75 3.40
N VAL A 79 -18.76 1.61 2.88
CA VAL A 79 -18.80 0.33 3.62
C VAL A 79 -17.79 0.33 4.78
N ILE A 80 -16.54 0.76 4.58
CA ILE A 80 -15.55 0.80 5.67
C ILE A 80 -15.98 1.72 6.81
N GLN A 81 -16.67 2.84 6.53
CA GLN A 81 -17.17 3.76 7.56
C GLN A 81 -18.24 3.11 8.46
N GLN A 82 -19.02 2.17 7.92
CA GLN A 82 -19.96 1.39 8.71
C GLN A 82 -19.25 0.35 9.58
N LEU A 83 -18.06 -0.11 9.15
CA LEU A 83 -17.25 -1.07 9.88
C LEU A 83 -16.35 -0.44 10.95
N THR A 84 -15.96 0.84 10.81
CA THR A 84 -15.07 1.54 11.75
C THR A 84 -15.53 1.43 13.21
N PRO A 85 -16.82 1.62 13.58
CA PRO A 85 -17.28 1.47 14.96
C PRO A 85 -17.12 0.04 15.51
N MET A 86 -16.98 -0.96 14.63
CA MET A 86 -16.87 -2.38 14.99
C MET A 86 -15.41 -2.85 15.12
N LEU A 87 -14.42 -1.99 14.85
CA LEU A 87 -12.98 -2.33 14.90
C LEU A 87 -12.58 -3.07 16.18
N SER A 88 -13.04 -2.60 17.35
CA SER A 88 -12.69 -3.20 18.65
C SER A 88 -13.28 -4.60 18.88
N PHE A 89 -14.28 -5.00 18.11
CA PHE A 89 -14.92 -6.32 18.18
C PHE A 89 -14.39 -7.29 17.12
N MET A 90 -13.57 -6.81 16.19
CA MET A 90 -12.94 -7.61 15.14
C MET A 90 -11.68 -8.31 15.66
N THR A 91 -11.29 -9.40 15.01
CA THR A 91 -9.98 -10.02 15.23
C THR A 91 -8.85 -9.09 14.75
N THR A 92 -7.64 -9.27 15.27
CA THR A 92 -6.45 -8.49 14.84
C THR A 92 -6.20 -8.56 13.34
N ALA A 93 -6.45 -9.73 12.72
CA ALA A 93 -6.32 -9.90 11.27
C ALA A 93 -7.36 -9.06 10.50
N GLU A 94 -8.62 -9.06 10.95
CA GLU A 94 -9.69 -8.24 10.36
C GLU A 94 -9.46 -6.74 10.58
N GLN A 95 -8.96 -6.34 11.75
CA GLN A 95 -8.57 -4.95 12.04
C GLN A 95 -7.46 -4.48 11.09
N SER A 96 -6.42 -5.30 10.92
CA SER A 96 -5.32 -5.00 9.99
C SER A 96 -5.84 -4.90 8.55
N ARG A 97 -6.66 -5.85 8.11
CA ARG A 97 -7.27 -5.86 6.77
C ARG A 97 -8.12 -4.61 6.51
N LEU A 98 -9.03 -4.28 7.43
CA LEU A 98 -9.86 -3.09 7.35
C LEU A 98 -9.03 -1.81 7.34
N ALA A 99 -8.00 -1.70 8.18
CA ALA A 99 -7.17 -0.51 8.24
C ALA A 99 -6.26 -0.34 7.01
N GLN A 100 -5.73 -1.43 6.45
CA GLN A 100 -5.00 -1.37 5.18
C GLN A 100 -5.90 -0.93 4.03
N LEU A 101 -7.14 -1.42 3.98
CA LEU A 101 -8.13 -1.01 3.00
C LEU A 101 -8.49 0.47 3.16
N GLY A 102 -8.75 0.93 4.39
CA GLY A 102 -9.03 2.34 4.69
C GLY A 102 -7.88 3.26 4.29
N LEU A 103 -6.64 2.91 4.65
CA LEU A 103 -5.43 3.62 4.26
C LEU A 103 -5.33 3.77 2.73
N GLN A 104 -5.55 2.68 2.00
CA GLN A 104 -5.52 2.68 0.55
C GLN A 104 -6.61 3.57 -0.05
N ILE A 105 -7.85 3.47 0.44
CA ILE A 105 -8.98 4.24 -0.06
C ILE A 105 -8.74 5.74 0.10
N GLU A 106 -8.28 6.19 1.27
CA GLU A 106 -8.07 7.62 1.52
C GLU A 106 -6.86 8.18 0.75
N LEU A 107 -5.79 7.38 0.58
CA LEU A 107 -4.69 7.73 -0.31
C LEU A 107 -5.14 7.88 -1.78
N GLN A 108 -5.97 6.95 -2.28
CA GLN A 108 -6.53 7.04 -3.64
C GLN A 108 -7.40 8.28 -3.84
N ARG A 109 -8.06 8.76 -2.78
CA ARG A 109 -8.87 9.97 -2.77
C ARG A 109 -8.04 11.26 -2.63
N GLY A 110 -6.73 11.15 -2.41
CA GLY A 110 -5.87 12.30 -2.12
C GLY A 110 -6.21 12.96 -0.78
N GLN A 111 -6.67 12.18 0.21
CA GLN A 111 -7.03 12.64 1.56
C GLN A 111 -6.02 12.08 2.59
N PRO A 112 -4.77 12.59 2.64
CA PRO A 112 -3.75 12.06 3.54
C PRO A 112 -4.11 12.24 5.04
N GLU A 113 -4.87 13.28 5.37
CA GLU A 113 -5.36 13.50 6.74
C GLU A 113 -6.34 12.40 7.20
N ASP A 114 -7.27 12.00 6.33
CA ASP A 114 -8.17 10.87 6.62
C ASP A 114 -7.39 9.54 6.62
N ALA A 115 -6.34 9.43 5.81
CA ALA A 115 -5.45 8.27 5.78
C ALA A 115 -4.62 8.13 7.07
N LEU A 116 -4.32 9.23 7.76
CA LEU A 116 -3.56 9.24 9.02
C LEU A 116 -4.24 8.43 10.12
N PHE A 117 -5.58 8.50 10.22
CA PHE A 117 -6.35 7.69 11.17
C PHE A 117 -6.04 6.20 11.00
N TRP A 118 -6.03 5.72 9.76
CA TRP A 118 -5.76 4.32 9.44
C TRP A 118 -4.28 3.97 9.64
N ALA A 119 -3.37 4.88 9.31
CA ALA A 119 -1.93 4.70 9.54
C ALA A 119 -1.61 4.54 11.03
N ASP A 120 -2.19 5.40 11.88
CA ASP A 120 -2.00 5.34 13.33
C ASP A 120 -2.56 4.06 13.93
N HIS A 121 -3.72 3.59 13.44
CA HIS A 121 -4.26 2.31 13.85
C HIS A 121 -3.35 1.15 13.44
N LEU A 122 -2.86 1.14 12.20
CA LEU A 122 -1.93 0.11 11.72
C LEU A 122 -0.61 0.09 12.49
N SER A 123 -0.09 1.27 12.89
CA SER A 123 1.16 1.38 13.63
C SER A 123 1.15 0.66 14.99
N GLN A 124 -0.04 0.44 15.55
CA GLN A 124 -0.28 -0.25 16.83
C GLN A 124 -0.44 -1.77 16.65
N LEU A 125 -0.60 -2.25 15.42
CA LEU A 125 -0.76 -3.66 15.10
C LEU A 125 0.58 -4.31 14.71
N PRO A 126 0.70 -5.65 14.81
CA PRO A 126 1.86 -6.35 14.26
C PRO A 126 1.93 -6.18 12.73
N LEU A 127 2.95 -5.45 12.26
CA LEU A 127 3.17 -5.14 10.84
C LEU A 127 3.91 -6.25 10.08
N ASN A 128 4.31 -7.32 10.75
CA ASN A 128 5.07 -8.45 10.19
C ASN A 128 4.16 -9.55 9.60
N GLN A 129 2.95 -9.18 9.17
CA GLN A 129 1.98 -10.10 8.59
C GLN A 129 2.10 -10.12 7.06
N GLY A 130 2.02 -11.31 6.46
CA GLY A 130 2.15 -11.50 5.00
C GLY A 130 3.59 -11.69 4.53
N SER A 131 3.76 -11.70 3.21
CA SER A 131 5.07 -11.79 2.54
C SER A 131 5.91 -10.53 2.76
N LEU A 132 7.24 -10.65 2.59
CA LEU A 132 8.16 -9.49 2.71
C LEU A 132 7.80 -8.35 1.76
N GLY A 133 7.31 -8.67 0.56
CA GLY A 133 6.85 -7.67 -0.41
C GLY A 133 5.62 -6.90 0.06
N GLU A 134 4.63 -7.59 0.64
CA GLU A 134 3.44 -6.95 1.21
C GLU A 134 3.79 -6.06 2.41
N GLN A 135 4.68 -6.53 3.28
CA GLN A 135 5.18 -5.75 4.42
C GLN A 135 5.90 -4.48 3.95
N SER A 136 6.79 -4.59 2.96
CA SER A 136 7.50 -3.44 2.41
C SER A 136 6.55 -2.45 1.73
N ALA A 137 5.56 -2.95 0.97
CA ALA A 137 4.54 -2.10 0.35
C ALA A 137 3.70 -1.35 1.39
N LEU A 138 3.33 -2.01 2.49
CA LEU A 138 2.60 -1.37 3.59
C LEU A 138 3.43 -0.29 4.27
N LEU A 139 4.69 -0.58 4.64
CA LEU A 139 5.57 0.39 5.27
C LEU A 139 5.83 1.62 4.38
N ARG A 140 5.94 1.42 3.06
CA ARG A 140 6.05 2.54 2.10
C ARG A 140 4.81 3.45 2.14
N LYS A 141 3.59 2.88 2.15
CA LYS A 141 2.33 3.65 2.27
C LYS A 141 2.24 4.38 3.61
N LEU A 142 2.63 3.73 4.71
CA LEU A 142 2.64 4.36 6.03
C LEU A 142 3.61 5.54 6.10
N ALA A 143 4.83 5.36 5.58
CA ALA A 143 5.82 6.44 5.52
C ALA A 143 5.35 7.59 4.62
N GLU A 144 4.67 7.30 3.51
CA GLU A 144 4.06 8.31 2.64
C GLU A 144 3.01 9.12 3.39
N VAL A 145 2.06 8.47 4.06
CA VAL A 145 1.03 9.18 4.84
C VAL A 145 1.65 10.07 5.91
N TYR A 146 2.57 9.54 6.72
CA TYR A 146 3.24 10.35 7.74
C TYR A 146 4.06 11.50 7.17
N THR A 147 4.62 11.35 5.97
CA THR A 147 5.32 12.45 5.30
C THR A 147 4.35 13.51 4.80
N LEU A 148 3.20 13.10 4.24
CA LEU A 148 2.18 14.01 3.70
C LEU A 148 1.43 14.78 4.80
N THR A 149 1.43 14.29 6.03
CA THR A 149 0.79 14.91 7.20
C THR A 149 1.79 15.53 8.19
N ASP A 150 3.04 15.77 7.75
CA ASP A 150 4.11 16.40 8.55
C ASP A 150 4.48 15.66 9.86
N GLN A 151 4.13 14.38 9.97
CA GLN A 151 4.48 13.50 11.09
C GLN A 151 5.90 12.93 10.91
N HIS A 152 6.89 13.81 10.81
CA HIS A 152 8.26 13.48 10.39
C HIS A 152 8.94 12.41 11.26
N LEU A 153 8.75 12.44 12.59
CA LEU A 153 9.34 11.44 13.49
C LEU A 153 8.77 10.05 13.24
N ALA A 154 7.45 9.94 13.04
CA ALA A 154 6.79 8.68 12.69
C ALA A 154 7.22 8.19 11.31
N ALA A 155 7.31 9.10 10.32
CA ALA A 155 7.80 8.77 8.98
C ALA A 155 9.22 8.19 9.03
N ALA A 156 10.15 8.84 9.76
CA ALA A 156 11.52 8.36 9.93
C ALA A 156 11.57 6.96 10.57
N ARG A 157 10.75 6.72 11.60
CA ARG A 157 10.67 5.42 12.29
C ARG A 157 10.12 4.31 11.38
N ILE A 158 9.16 4.60 10.52
CA ILE A 158 8.65 3.63 9.55
C ILE A 158 9.70 3.36 8.46
N LEU A 159 10.39 4.40 7.97
CA LEU A 159 11.45 4.26 6.96
C LEU A 159 12.65 3.47 7.50
N SER A 160 13.01 3.59 8.78
CA SER A 160 14.07 2.78 9.39
C SER A 160 13.69 1.30 9.47
N ARG A 161 12.42 0.98 9.79
CA ARG A 161 11.90 -0.39 9.72
C ARG A 161 11.93 -0.93 8.29
N LEU A 162 11.55 -0.11 7.31
CA LEU A 162 11.60 -0.48 5.89
C LEU A 162 13.04 -0.78 5.45
N ALA A 163 14.04 -0.06 5.96
CA ALA A 163 15.44 -0.30 5.61
C ALA A 163 15.92 -1.69 6.03
N GLY A 164 15.37 -2.24 7.10
CA GLY A 164 15.64 -3.63 7.51
C GLY A 164 15.06 -4.71 6.58
N LEU A 165 14.20 -4.34 5.63
CA LEU A 165 13.54 -5.28 4.70
C LEU A 165 14.01 -5.17 3.25
N GLU A 166 14.75 -4.11 2.90
CA GLU A 166 15.12 -3.78 1.53
C GLU A 166 16.54 -4.25 1.19
N ASP A 167 16.79 -4.49 -0.10
CA ASP A 167 18.12 -4.85 -0.60
C ASP A 167 19.12 -3.68 -0.49
N LEU A 168 20.42 -4.02 -0.50
CA LEU A 168 21.51 -3.04 -0.34
C LEU A 168 21.44 -1.87 -1.35
N ASP A 169 21.01 -2.14 -2.58
CA ASP A 169 20.88 -1.12 -3.63
C ASP A 169 19.81 -0.06 -3.31
N SER A 170 18.81 -0.41 -2.50
CA SER A 170 17.73 0.47 -2.06
C SER A 170 18.05 1.23 -0.77
N LEU A 171 19.12 0.87 -0.04
CA LEU A 171 19.41 1.44 1.27
C LEU A 171 19.87 2.88 1.22
N ALA A 172 20.72 3.26 0.26
CA ALA A 172 21.22 4.64 0.15
C ALA A 172 20.09 5.69 -0.03
N PRO A 173 19.15 5.55 -1.00
CA PRO A 173 18.06 6.51 -1.12
C PRO A 173 17.13 6.49 0.09
N LEU A 174 16.96 5.33 0.74
CA LEU A 174 16.12 5.21 1.93
C LEU A 174 16.75 5.90 3.15
N ALA A 175 18.05 5.72 3.36
CA ALA A 175 18.83 6.40 4.40
C ALA A 175 18.75 7.92 4.25
N GLN A 176 18.84 8.43 3.01
CA GLN A 176 18.67 9.85 2.72
C GLN A 176 17.26 10.35 3.11
N ARG A 177 16.21 9.55 2.87
CA ARG A 177 14.83 9.90 3.27
C ARG A 177 14.66 9.89 4.79
N ILE A 178 15.23 8.90 5.49
CA ILE A 178 15.24 8.87 6.97
C ILE A 178 15.87 10.16 7.50
N TRP A 179 17.03 10.52 6.96
CA TRP A 179 17.75 11.75 7.35
C TRP A 179 16.94 13.02 7.09
N GLN A 180 16.29 13.13 5.93
CA GLN A 180 15.43 14.26 5.61
C GLN A 180 14.28 14.41 6.61
N GLN A 181 13.63 13.30 6.98
CA GLN A 181 12.55 13.33 7.97
C GLN A 181 13.07 13.75 9.35
N LEU A 182 14.16 13.14 9.84
CA LEU A 182 14.72 13.48 11.15
C LEU A 182 15.20 14.95 11.24
N ASN A 183 15.72 15.50 10.14
CA ASN A 183 16.12 16.91 10.10
C ASN A 183 14.96 17.88 10.27
N ALA A 184 13.75 17.49 9.86
CA ALA A 184 12.54 18.28 10.05
C ALA A 184 11.97 18.19 11.48
N VAL A 185 12.41 17.22 12.29
CA VAL A 185 11.97 17.05 13.67
C VAL A 185 12.59 18.12 14.59
N PRO A 186 11.80 18.78 15.46
CA PRO A 186 12.33 19.68 16.49
C PRO A 186 13.24 18.95 17.49
N ALA A 187 14.29 19.63 17.97
CA ALA A 187 15.25 19.05 18.91
C ALA A 187 14.59 18.49 20.17
N ALA A 188 13.62 19.19 20.76
CA ALA A 188 12.89 18.72 21.94
C ALA A 188 12.16 17.37 21.70
N SER A 189 11.60 17.16 20.51
CA SER A 189 10.95 15.90 20.15
C SER A 189 11.96 14.76 19.94
N LEU A 190 13.15 15.06 19.40
CA LEU A 190 14.24 14.09 19.29
C LEU A 190 14.79 13.69 20.67
N GLU A 191 14.97 14.65 21.58
CA GLU A 191 15.38 14.39 22.97
C GLU A 191 14.39 13.47 23.69
N GLN A 192 13.08 13.75 23.55
CA GLN A 192 12.05 12.90 24.11
C GLN A 192 12.10 11.48 23.53
N ALA A 193 12.22 11.35 22.20
CA ALA A 193 12.29 10.05 21.54
C ALA A 193 13.53 9.25 21.96
N LEU A 194 14.68 9.91 22.13
CA LEU A 194 15.90 9.29 22.66
C LEU A 194 15.69 8.77 24.09
N ALA A 195 15.04 9.57 24.95
CA ALA A 195 14.76 9.17 26.32
C ALA A 195 13.81 7.96 26.39
N GLU A 196 12.82 7.88 25.50
CA GLU A 196 11.90 6.75 25.39
C GLU A 196 12.59 5.44 24.92
N GLU A 197 13.67 5.55 24.16
CA GLU A 197 14.40 4.42 23.59
C GLU A 197 15.73 4.11 24.32
N ALA A 198 16.00 4.78 25.46
CA ALA A 198 17.29 4.77 26.15
C ALA A 198 17.79 3.38 26.60
N ASP A 199 16.87 2.45 26.85
CA ASP A 199 17.17 1.07 27.25
C ASP A 199 17.31 0.11 26.06
N THR A 200 17.29 0.63 24.82
CA THR A 200 17.32 -0.18 23.60
C THR A 200 18.56 0.11 22.76
N THR A 201 19.20 -0.94 22.25
CA THR A 201 20.31 -0.84 21.27
C THR A 201 19.80 -1.13 19.86
N SER A 202 18.72 -0.45 19.47
CA SER A 202 18.10 -0.62 18.16
C SER A 202 18.77 0.25 17.08
N GLU A 203 18.68 -0.13 15.80
CA GLU A 203 19.12 0.72 14.69
C GLU A 203 18.40 2.08 14.70
N TRP A 204 17.15 2.11 15.16
CA TRP A 204 16.37 3.32 15.35
C TRP A 204 17.01 4.28 16.37
N TYR A 205 17.51 3.76 17.49
CA TYR A 205 18.22 4.55 18.49
C TYR A 205 19.45 5.24 17.89
N GLY A 206 20.24 4.52 17.06
CA GLY A 206 21.40 5.11 16.38
C GLY A 206 21.04 6.25 15.41
N TRP A 207 19.91 6.14 14.71
CA TRP A 207 19.39 7.23 13.86
C TRP A 207 19.04 8.47 14.67
N LEU A 208 18.41 8.30 15.84
CA LEU A 208 18.06 9.39 16.73
C LEU A 208 19.30 10.09 17.29
N GLU A 209 20.32 9.34 17.72
CA GLU A 209 21.58 9.91 18.23
C GLU A 209 22.29 10.75 17.17
N LEU A 210 22.35 10.24 15.93
CA LEU A 210 22.98 10.95 14.81
C LEU A 210 22.26 12.27 14.50
N ALA A 211 20.92 12.24 14.49
CA ALA A 211 20.12 13.45 14.28
C ALA A 211 20.30 14.46 15.42
N MET A 212 20.30 13.99 16.67
CA MET A 212 20.45 14.87 17.84
C MET A 212 21.85 15.51 17.89
N GLY A 213 22.89 14.74 17.60
CA GLY A 213 24.27 15.23 17.56
C GLY A 213 24.45 16.37 16.55
N GLN A 214 23.72 16.33 15.42
CA GLN A 214 23.72 17.44 14.45
C GLN A 214 23.00 18.68 14.97
N LYS A 215 21.91 18.53 15.73
CA LYS A 215 21.15 19.68 16.28
C LYS A 215 21.91 20.45 17.36
N GLN A 216 22.89 19.80 17.99
CA GLN A 216 23.72 20.37 19.06
C GLN A 216 25.05 20.97 18.56
N ALA A 217 25.41 20.72 17.29
CA ALA A 217 26.63 21.23 16.65
C ALA A 217 26.43 22.65 16.08
#